data_AF-A0A953H278-F1
#
_entry.id   AF-A0A953H278-F1
#
_cell.length_a   1.000
_cell.length_b   1.000
_cell.length_c   1.000
_cell.angle_alpha   90.00
_cell.angle_beta   90.00
_cell.angle_gamma   90.00
#
_symmetry.space_group_name_H-M   'P 1'
#
loop_
_entity.id
_entity.type
_entity.pdbx_description
1 polymer ?
#
loop_
_entity_poly.entity_id
_entity_poly.type
_entity_poly.pdbx_seq_one_letter_code
_entity_poly.pdbx_strand_id
1 'polypeptide(L)'
;MKYLAIGIMLGALAANGMADKATTGGGEGKAKQEATKGAVSVQAKGGAQADRQPLAGAAFDKKLDAMGIKFHVLATSGTATNKLQIIPSGLKGDNIPILRDIEGVVKDCEWGDINSDGSPEVYVFVASAGPDANDVLVAYSANNKKSLSEIYLSPVADDPKLSKGFHGHADIAVVENVVALRFPIYEGTGAEAKPTGKTRQVQYKLKPGEAGWKLKVDKVVEY
;
A
#
# COMPACT_ATOMS: atom_id res chain seq x y z
N MET A 1 -22.47 4.27 9.33
CA MET A 1 -22.26 3.38 10.51
C MET A 1 -21.04 3.92 11.25
N LYS A 2 -21.04 4.01 12.58
CA LYS A 2 -19.94 4.63 13.34
C LYS A 2 -19.00 3.54 13.85
N TYR A 3 -17.74 3.56 13.43
CA TYR A 3 -16.70 2.74 14.06
C TYR A 3 -16.23 3.40 15.36
N LEU A 4 -16.10 2.59 16.41
CA LEU A 4 -15.67 3.00 17.73
C LEU A 4 -14.17 2.70 17.88
N ALA A 5 -13.34 3.74 18.04
CA ALA A 5 -11.91 3.56 18.27
C ALA A 5 -11.64 3.13 19.72
N ILE A 6 -10.92 2.02 19.90
CA ILE A 6 -10.49 1.52 21.21
C ILE A 6 -8.96 1.72 21.30
N GLY A 7 -8.55 2.80 21.97
CA GLY A 7 -7.14 3.08 22.22
C GLY A 7 -6.56 2.13 23.25
N ILE A 8 -5.42 1.50 22.94
CA ILE A 8 -4.62 0.72 23.89
C ILE A 8 -3.27 1.43 24.08
N MET A 9 -3.07 2.01 25.25
CA MET A 9 -1.77 2.50 25.70
C MET A 9 -0.91 1.30 26.16
N LEU A 10 0.35 1.22 25.74
CA LEU A 10 1.35 0.39 26.43
C LEU A 10 2.74 1.04 26.33
N GLY A 11 3.50 0.95 27.43
CA GLY A 11 4.68 1.78 27.69
C GLY A 11 5.99 1.31 27.05
N ALA A 12 6.97 2.21 27.10
CA ALA A 12 8.33 1.98 26.63
C ALA A 12 9.19 1.16 27.62
N LEU A 13 10.16 0.42 27.10
CA LEU A 13 11.32 -0.08 27.84
C LEU A 13 12.57 0.05 26.95
N ALA A 14 13.74 0.30 27.55
CA ALA A 14 14.92 0.78 26.83
C ALA A 14 16.22 -0.02 27.09
N ALA A 15 17.06 -0.04 26.05
CA ALA A 15 18.53 0.04 26.04
C ALA A 15 19.45 -1.17 26.34
N ASN A 16 20.67 -1.06 25.76
CA ASN A 16 21.91 -1.87 25.88
C ASN A 16 21.85 -3.29 25.25
N GLY A 17 22.85 -3.88 24.58
CA GLY A 17 24.22 -3.54 24.09
C GLY A 17 24.71 -4.71 23.19
N MET A 18 25.93 -4.86 22.65
CA MET A 18 27.18 -4.07 22.56
C MET A 18 28.05 -4.63 21.38
N ALA A 19 29.28 -4.15 21.16
CA ALA A 19 30.27 -4.64 20.15
C ALA A 19 30.91 -6.02 20.52
N ASP A 20 31.81 -6.69 19.77
CA ASP A 20 32.74 -6.26 18.69
C ASP A 20 33.30 -7.45 17.83
N LYS A 21 33.87 -7.12 16.66
CA LYS A 21 34.99 -7.75 15.88
C LYS A 21 35.15 -9.27 15.52
N ALA A 22 35.23 -9.46 14.19
CA ALA A 22 36.40 -9.96 13.40
C ALA A 22 36.68 -11.47 13.15
N THR A 23 36.86 -11.82 11.87
CA THR A 23 38.10 -12.40 11.26
C THR A 23 37.83 -13.18 9.95
N THR A 24 38.78 -13.04 9.03
CA THR A 24 38.85 -13.40 7.61
C THR A 24 38.89 -14.87 7.21
N GLY A 25 38.41 -15.15 5.97
CA GLY A 25 38.73 -16.31 5.12
C GLY A 25 37.67 -16.43 4.00
N GLY A 26 37.95 -16.66 2.72
CA GLY A 26 39.20 -17.01 2.04
C GLY A 26 39.00 -18.24 1.14
N GLY A 27 38.39 -18.07 -0.04
CA GLY A 27 38.18 -19.18 -1.00
C GLY A 27 37.37 -18.80 -2.25
N GLU A 28 37.97 -18.96 -3.43
CA GLU A 28 37.33 -18.75 -4.72
C GLU A 28 36.58 -20.02 -5.21
N GLY A 29 35.45 -19.86 -5.93
CA GLY A 29 34.63 -21.02 -6.32
C GLY A 29 33.47 -20.76 -7.29
N LYS A 30 33.78 -20.31 -8.51
CA LYS A 30 32.98 -20.38 -9.77
C LYS A 30 31.43 -20.43 -9.70
N ALA A 31 30.85 -19.32 -10.18
CA ALA A 31 29.75 -19.25 -11.15
C ALA A 31 28.45 -20.08 -10.93
N LYS A 32 27.35 -19.36 -10.63
CA LYS A 32 26.03 -19.69 -11.19
C LYS A 32 25.23 -18.43 -11.50
N GLN A 33 24.40 -18.50 -12.54
CA GLN A 33 23.75 -17.38 -13.21
C GLN A 33 22.90 -16.51 -12.28
N GLU A 34 23.13 -15.20 -12.36
CA GLU A 34 22.31 -14.17 -11.74
C GLU A 34 21.12 -13.84 -12.66
N ALA A 35 19.91 -14.24 -12.27
CA ALA A 35 18.69 -13.94 -13.00
C ALA A 35 18.18 -12.55 -12.59
N THR A 36 18.46 -11.54 -13.42
CA THR A 36 18.02 -10.16 -13.22
C THR A 36 16.49 -10.01 -13.37
N LYS A 37 15.76 -10.22 -12.27
CA LYS A 37 14.33 -9.91 -12.22
C LYS A 37 14.16 -8.38 -12.15
N GLY A 38 13.55 -7.81 -13.18
CA GLY A 38 13.70 -6.39 -13.52
C GLY A 38 13.23 -5.40 -12.46
N ALA A 39 14.15 -4.54 -12.01
CA ALA A 39 13.80 -3.22 -11.51
C ALA A 39 13.47 -2.32 -12.71
N VAL A 40 12.18 -2.08 -12.98
CA VAL A 40 11.76 -1.11 -13.99
C VAL A 40 11.89 0.29 -13.40
N SER A 41 13.04 0.93 -13.62
CA SER A 41 13.24 2.34 -13.32
C SER A 41 12.43 3.20 -14.30
N VAL A 42 11.23 3.63 -13.90
CA VAL A 42 10.43 4.55 -14.72
C VAL A 42 11.05 5.94 -14.63
N GLN A 43 11.70 6.39 -15.71
CA GLN A 43 12.26 7.74 -15.79
C GLN A 43 11.13 8.77 -15.91
N ALA A 44 10.93 9.58 -14.86
CA ALA A 44 10.05 10.73 -14.92
C ALA A 44 10.64 11.83 -15.84
N LYS A 45 10.24 11.83 -17.11
CA LYS A 45 10.43 12.96 -18.04
C LYS A 45 9.08 13.54 -18.43
N GLY A 46 8.78 14.72 -17.90
CA GLY A 46 7.73 15.65 -18.32
C GLY A 46 6.46 15.04 -18.92
N GLY A 47 5.51 14.64 -18.07
CA GLY A 47 4.16 14.26 -18.50
C GLY A 47 3.52 15.36 -19.35
N ALA A 48 2.90 14.95 -20.45
CA ALA A 48 2.33 15.87 -21.43
C ALA A 48 1.15 16.64 -20.83
N GLN A 49 0.77 17.77 -21.45
CA GLN A 49 -0.38 18.56 -20.99
C GLN A 49 -1.69 17.74 -21.00
N ALA A 50 -1.78 16.71 -21.86
CA ALA A 50 -2.90 15.76 -21.90
C ALA A 50 -3.04 14.94 -20.60
N ASP A 51 -1.93 14.50 -20.00
CA ASP A 51 -1.93 13.68 -18.78
C ASP A 51 -2.48 14.43 -17.55
N ARG A 52 -2.58 15.77 -17.65
CA ARG A 52 -3.13 16.69 -16.65
C ARG A 52 -4.64 16.92 -16.75
N GLN A 53 -5.29 16.48 -17.83
CA GLN A 53 -6.74 16.53 -17.90
C GLN A 53 -7.34 15.34 -17.13
N PRO A 54 -8.48 15.54 -16.42
CA PRO A 54 -9.21 14.45 -15.80
C PRO A 54 -9.59 13.35 -16.81
N LEU A 55 -9.44 12.10 -16.38
CA LEU A 55 -9.74 10.89 -17.13
C LEU A 55 -11.19 10.90 -17.65
N ALA A 56 -11.36 11.01 -18.97
CA ALA A 56 -12.66 11.03 -19.61
C ALA A 56 -13.40 9.70 -19.38
N GLY A 57 -14.68 9.77 -19.00
CA GLY A 57 -15.48 8.56 -18.72
C GLY A 57 -15.12 7.85 -17.41
N ALA A 58 -14.49 8.54 -16.45
CA ALA A 58 -14.28 8.00 -15.11
C ALA A 58 -15.62 7.61 -14.44
N ALA A 59 -15.66 6.39 -13.89
CA ALA A 59 -16.78 5.86 -13.12
C ALA A 59 -16.60 6.06 -11.61
N PHE A 60 -15.35 6.19 -11.16
CA PHE A 60 -15.00 6.70 -9.84
C PHE A 60 -14.41 8.10 -9.99
N ASP A 61 -14.92 9.08 -9.23
CA ASP A 61 -14.37 10.43 -9.10
C ASP A 61 -14.51 10.85 -7.62
N LYS A 62 -13.39 11.00 -6.91
CA LYS A 62 -13.37 11.50 -5.53
C LYS A 62 -12.25 12.53 -5.37
N LYS A 63 -12.56 13.60 -4.64
CA LYS A 63 -11.61 14.66 -4.30
C LYS A 63 -11.37 14.66 -2.80
N LEU A 64 -10.10 14.62 -2.43
CA LEU A 64 -9.62 14.69 -1.06
C LEU A 64 -8.86 16.02 -0.89
N ASP A 65 -9.03 16.68 0.25
CA ASP A 65 -8.28 17.89 0.65
C ASP A 65 -7.69 17.62 2.04
N ALA A 66 -6.37 17.58 2.12
CA ALA A 66 -5.61 17.13 3.27
C ALA A 66 -4.42 18.06 3.51
N MET A 67 -4.42 18.80 4.62
CA MET A 67 -3.28 19.63 5.05
C MET A 67 -2.70 20.60 3.98
N GLY A 68 -3.54 21.06 3.05
CA GLY A 68 -3.16 21.95 1.93
C GLY A 68 -2.75 21.23 0.63
N ILE A 69 -2.73 19.89 0.61
CA ILE A 69 -2.57 19.07 -0.59
C ILE A 69 -3.94 18.49 -0.96
N LYS A 70 -4.28 18.51 -2.25
CA LYS A 70 -5.51 17.90 -2.75
C LYS A 70 -5.18 16.77 -3.69
N PHE A 71 -5.96 15.71 -3.64
CA PHE A 71 -5.89 14.57 -4.55
C PHE A 71 -7.24 14.44 -5.25
N HIS A 72 -7.25 14.58 -6.58
CA HIS A 72 -8.41 14.20 -7.40
C HIS A 72 -8.12 12.82 -7.97
N VAL A 73 -8.83 11.82 -7.45
CA VAL A 73 -8.68 10.41 -7.79
C VAL A 73 -9.80 10.04 -8.75
N LEU A 74 -9.43 9.60 -9.95
CA LEU A 74 -10.37 9.17 -10.99
C LEU A 74 -10.04 7.73 -11.44
N ALA A 75 -11.06 6.91 -11.72
CA ALA A 75 -10.83 5.62 -12.37
C ALA A 75 -11.96 5.18 -13.30
N THR A 76 -11.63 4.40 -14.33
CA THR A 76 -12.61 3.69 -15.19
C THR A 76 -13.11 2.41 -14.52
N SER A 77 -14.24 1.87 -14.99
CA SER A 77 -14.78 0.58 -14.54
C SER A 77 -15.26 -0.30 -15.71
N GLY A 78 -14.32 -0.74 -16.55
CA GLY A 78 -14.51 -1.77 -17.57
C GLY A 78 -14.21 -3.19 -17.07
N THR A 79 -14.40 -4.18 -17.95
CA THR A 79 -14.26 -5.63 -17.69
C THR A 79 -12.85 -6.19 -17.89
N ALA A 80 -11.87 -5.33 -18.18
CA ALA A 80 -10.47 -5.67 -18.39
C ALA A 80 -9.58 -4.77 -17.51
N THR A 81 -8.36 -4.45 -17.94
CA THR A 81 -7.50 -3.46 -17.28
C THR A 81 -8.19 -2.10 -17.21
N ASN A 82 -8.29 -1.53 -16.01
CA ASN A 82 -8.84 -0.21 -15.75
C ASN A 82 -7.73 0.83 -15.59
N LYS A 83 -8.06 2.10 -15.82
CA LYS A 83 -7.13 3.22 -15.62
C LYS A 83 -7.46 3.95 -14.34
N LEU A 84 -6.44 4.20 -13.53
CA LEU A 84 -6.44 5.04 -12.35
C LEU A 84 -5.59 6.28 -12.63
N GLN A 85 -6.15 7.46 -12.33
CA GLN A 85 -5.45 8.73 -12.35
C GLN A 85 -5.53 9.38 -10.97
N ILE A 86 -4.40 9.82 -10.43
CA ILE A 86 -4.32 10.63 -9.21
C ILE A 86 -3.71 11.97 -9.60
N ILE A 87 -4.51 13.03 -9.64
CA ILE A 87 -4.06 14.40 -9.92
C ILE A 87 -3.81 15.10 -8.57
N PRO A 88 -2.54 15.32 -8.17
CA PRO A 88 -2.24 16.17 -7.02
C PRO A 88 -2.46 17.65 -7.35
N SER A 89 -2.74 18.46 -6.33
CA SER A 89 -2.56 19.92 -6.38
C SER A 89 -2.13 20.45 -5.01
N GLY A 90 -1.38 21.57 -5.01
CA GLY A 90 -0.83 22.17 -3.79
C GLY A 90 0.59 21.71 -3.41
N LEU A 91 1.18 20.76 -4.14
CA LEU A 91 2.59 20.41 -3.98
C LEU A 91 3.48 21.59 -4.40
N LYS A 92 4.56 21.83 -3.64
CA LYS A 92 5.57 22.88 -3.88
C LYS A 92 6.51 22.57 -5.05
N GLY A 93 6.61 21.31 -5.45
CA GLY A 93 7.33 20.89 -6.66
C GLY A 93 6.40 20.90 -7.86
N ASP A 94 6.55 19.91 -8.73
CA ASP A 94 5.52 19.67 -9.74
C ASP A 94 4.28 19.00 -9.13
N ASN A 95 3.20 19.04 -9.89
CA ASN A 95 1.93 18.40 -9.58
C ASN A 95 1.58 17.45 -10.74
N ILE A 96 2.55 16.64 -11.18
CA ILE A 96 2.35 15.66 -12.27
C ILE A 96 1.38 14.57 -11.78
N PRO A 97 0.32 14.26 -12.54
CA PRO A 97 -0.58 13.17 -12.19
C PRO A 97 0.11 11.81 -12.29
N ILE A 98 -0.26 10.94 -11.35
CA ILE A 98 0.08 9.53 -11.45
C ILE A 98 -0.97 8.86 -12.34
N LEU A 99 -0.53 8.17 -13.38
CA LEU A 99 -1.33 7.28 -14.21
C LEU A 99 -0.91 5.83 -13.92
N ARG A 100 -1.88 4.97 -13.61
CA ARG A 100 -1.67 3.52 -13.41
C ARG A 100 -2.74 2.74 -14.15
N ASP A 101 -2.32 1.65 -14.78
CA ASP A 101 -3.21 0.55 -15.11
C ASP A 101 -3.43 -0.28 -13.83
N ILE A 102 -4.68 -0.66 -13.56
CA ILE A 102 -5.13 -1.42 -12.40
C ILE A 102 -6.00 -2.60 -12.83
N GLU A 103 -5.89 -3.72 -12.11
CA GLU A 103 -6.70 -4.92 -12.32
C GLU A 103 -7.76 -4.99 -11.23
N GLY A 104 -8.98 -4.57 -11.56
CA GLY A 104 -10.08 -4.43 -10.60
C GLY A 104 -10.82 -3.10 -10.72
N VAL A 105 -11.59 -2.74 -9.70
CA VAL A 105 -12.40 -1.51 -9.64
C VAL A 105 -12.13 -0.77 -8.34
N VAL A 106 -11.87 0.55 -8.43
CA VAL A 106 -11.73 1.41 -7.25
C VAL A 106 -13.05 1.42 -6.46
N LYS A 107 -12.98 1.07 -5.18
CA LYS A 107 -14.13 1.06 -4.26
C LYS A 107 -14.25 2.36 -3.49
N ASP A 108 -13.13 2.81 -2.94
CA ASP A 108 -13.00 4.14 -2.34
C ASP A 108 -11.53 4.60 -2.34
N CYS A 109 -11.30 5.85 -1.96
CA CYS A 109 -9.99 6.34 -1.56
C CYS A 109 -10.05 7.23 -0.31
N GLU A 110 -9.04 7.13 0.53
CA GLU A 110 -8.86 7.89 1.77
C GLU A 110 -7.53 8.65 1.75
N TRP A 111 -7.39 9.62 2.65
CA TRP A 111 -6.11 10.27 2.92
C TRP A 111 -5.68 9.97 4.37
N GLY A 112 -4.38 10.03 4.62
CA GLY A 112 -3.80 9.85 5.94
C GLY A 112 -2.63 10.81 6.21
N ASP A 113 -2.09 10.71 7.43
CA ASP A 113 -0.76 11.18 7.83
C ASP A 113 -0.23 10.16 8.85
N ILE A 114 -0.10 8.90 8.41
CA ILE A 114 0.04 7.76 9.33
C ILE A 114 1.45 7.68 9.95
N ASN A 115 2.42 8.39 9.37
CA ASN A 115 3.73 8.62 9.97
C ASN A 115 3.77 9.87 10.88
N SER A 116 2.73 10.71 10.83
CA SER A 116 2.60 11.98 11.55
C SER A 116 3.71 12.99 11.25
N ASP A 117 4.18 13.05 10.00
CA ASP A 117 5.15 14.05 9.53
C ASP A 117 4.49 15.36 9.04
N GLY A 118 3.15 15.42 9.06
CA GLY A 118 2.36 16.58 8.65
C GLY A 118 2.19 16.68 7.13
N SER A 119 2.52 15.63 6.39
CA SER A 119 2.62 15.59 4.93
C SER A 119 1.82 14.41 4.37
N PRO A 120 0.62 14.65 3.82
CA PRO A 120 -0.41 13.62 3.75
C PRO A 120 -0.10 12.52 2.73
N GLU A 121 -0.64 11.34 3.00
CA GLU A 121 -0.71 10.24 2.05
C GLU A 121 -2.10 10.13 1.41
N VAL A 122 -2.18 9.50 0.24
CA VAL A 122 -3.42 9.05 -0.40
C VAL A 122 -3.40 7.53 -0.55
N TYR A 123 -4.53 6.89 -0.25
CA TYR A 123 -4.75 5.46 -0.26
C TYR A 123 -5.96 5.14 -1.13
N VAL A 124 -5.78 4.37 -2.20
CA VAL A 124 -6.84 3.98 -3.14
C VAL A 124 -7.07 2.48 -3.03
N PHE A 125 -8.29 2.09 -2.66
CA PHE A 125 -8.67 0.70 -2.46
C PHE A 125 -9.29 0.14 -3.74
N VAL A 126 -8.62 -0.83 -4.35
CA VAL A 126 -9.06 -1.49 -5.58
C VAL A 126 -9.56 -2.88 -5.21
N ALA A 127 -10.85 -3.13 -5.39
CA ALA A 127 -11.38 -4.48 -5.28
C ALA A 127 -10.96 -5.29 -6.49
N SER A 128 -10.51 -6.52 -6.25
CA SER A 128 -10.11 -7.45 -7.29
C SER A 128 -11.30 -7.88 -8.16
N ALA A 129 -11.02 -8.32 -9.39
CA ALA A 129 -12.06 -8.71 -10.35
C ALA A 129 -12.46 -10.21 -10.30
N GLY A 130 -11.91 -11.01 -9.38
CA GLY A 130 -12.08 -12.47 -9.39
C GLY A 130 -11.96 -13.12 -8.01
N PRO A 131 -12.54 -14.32 -7.82
CA PRO A 131 -12.62 -14.99 -6.52
C PRO A 131 -11.24 -15.33 -5.92
N ASP A 132 -10.23 -15.58 -6.76
CA ASP A 132 -8.86 -15.90 -6.35
C ASP A 132 -7.90 -14.70 -6.42
N ALA A 133 -8.38 -13.52 -6.84
CA ALA A 133 -7.56 -12.33 -7.01
C ALA A 133 -7.54 -11.50 -5.72
N ASN A 134 -6.38 -10.91 -5.41
CA ASN A 134 -6.17 -10.17 -4.17
C ASN A 134 -6.64 -8.71 -4.30
N ASP A 135 -7.27 -8.17 -3.27
CA ASP A 135 -7.54 -6.73 -3.20
C ASP A 135 -6.23 -5.93 -3.16
N VAL A 136 -6.18 -4.80 -3.88
CA VAL A 136 -4.96 -4.03 -4.09
C VAL A 136 -5.07 -2.65 -3.47
N LEU A 137 -4.02 -2.27 -2.73
CA LEU A 137 -3.81 -0.91 -2.26
C LEU A 137 -2.85 -0.18 -3.21
N VAL A 138 -3.33 0.87 -3.87
CA VAL A 138 -2.46 1.83 -4.59
C VAL A 138 -2.34 3.08 -3.73
N ALA A 139 -1.12 3.44 -3.33
CA ALA A 139 -0.92 4.51 -2.34
C ALA A 139 0.34 5.35 -2.59
N TYR A 140 0.29 6.63 -2.23
CA TYR A 140 1.35 7.61 -2.44
C TYR A 140 1.46 8.57 -1.25
N SER A 141 2.69 8.89 -0.81
CA SER A 141 2.96 9.91 0.23
C SER A 141 3.45 11.20 -0.41
N ALA A 142 2.93 12.35 0.04
CA ALA A 142 3.34 13.67 -0.43
C ALA A 142 4.58 14.17 0.32
N ASN A 143 5.76 13.61 0.05
CA ASN A 143 7.02 13.91 0.74
C ASN A 143 7.25 15.42 0.94
N ASN A 144 7.25 15.88 2.20
CA ASN A 144 7.47 17.29 2.58
C ASN A 144 6.61 18.32 1.80
N LYS A 145 5.44 17.90 1.31
CA LYS A 145 4.53 18.66 0.43
C LYS A 145 5.20 19.13 -0.86
N LYS A 146 6.16 18.37 -1.39
CA LYS A 146 6.94 18.71 -2.59
C LYS A 146 6.68 17.79 -3.78
N SER A 147 6.61 16.47 -3.55
CA SER A 147 6.49 15.45 -4.60
C SER A 147 5.76 14.22 -4.05
N LEU A 148 5.25 13.36 -4.93
CA LEU A 148 4.70 12.06 -4.53
C LEU A 148 5.76 10.95 -4.64
N SER A 149 5.72 9.99 -3.71
CA SER A 149 6.41 8.69 -3.84
C SER A 149 5.47 7.54 -3.49
N GLU A 150 5.60 6.42 -4.20
CA GLU A 150 4.76 5.23 -3.99
C GLU A 150 4.97 4.67 -2.57
N ILE A 151 3.86 4.21 -1.99
CA ILE A 151 3.81 3.47 -0.73
C ILE A 151 3.55 2.01 -1.08
N TYR A 152 4.59 1.19 -1.00
CA TYR A 152 4.48 -0.22 -1.34
C TYR A 152 3.94 -1.04 -0.17
N LEU A 153 2.86 -1.79 -0.41
CA LEU A 153 2.37 -2.86 0.45
C LEU A 153 2.74 -4.21 -0.18
N SER A 154 3.48 -5.05 0.57
CA SER A 154 3.70 -6.44 0.14
C SER A 154 2.38 -7.22 0.18
N PRO A 155 2.04 -8.00 -0.87
CA PRO A 155 0.89 -8.90 -0.85
C PRO A 155 0.88 -9.81 0.38
N VAL A 156 -0.31 -10.04 0.96
CA VAL A 156 -0.47 -10.96 2.11
C VAL A 156 -0.04 -12.38 1.76
N ALA A 157 -0.22 -12.79 0.50
CA ALA A 157 0.22 -14.07 -0.05
C ALA A 157 1.75 -14.28 0.01
N ASP A 158 2.54 -13.21 -0.02
CA ASP A 158 4.01 -13.29 -0.01
C ASP A 158 4.59 -13.47 1.41
N ASP A 159 3.78 -13.34 2.47
CA ASP A 159 4.19 -13.58 3.85
C ASP A 159 3.69 -14.96 4.35
N PRO A 160 4.58 -15.93 4.64
CA PRO A 160 4.19 -17.29 5.07
C PRO A 160 3.46 -17.38 6.43
N LYS A 161 3.38 -16.30 7.20
CA LYS A 161 2.59 -16.22 8.44
C LYS A 161 1.24 -15.57 8.19
N LEU A 162 1.19 -14.45 7.45
CA LEU A 162 -0.07 -13.74 7.19
C LEU A 162 -0.99 -14.48 6.21
N SER A 163 -0.42 -15.19 5.22
CA SER A 163 -1.15 -15.96 4.20
C SER A 163 -1.95 -17.15 4.75
N LYS A 164 -1.70 -17.59 5.99
CA LYS A 164 -2.35 -18.80 6.56
C LYS A 164 -3.86 -18.62 6.75
N GLY A 165 -4.65 -19.28 5.92
CA GLY A 165 -6.11 -19.14 5.90
C GLY A 165 -6.61 -17.83 5.29
N PHE A 166 -5.76 -17.12 4.54
CA PHE A 166 -6.14 -15.97 3.73
C PHE A 166 -6.66 -16.43 2.36
N HIS A 167 -7.74 -15.82 1.88
CA HIS A 167 -8.46 -16.20 0.66
C HIS A 167 -8.66 -15.01 -0.29
N GLY A 168 -7.61 -14.21 -0.52
CA GLY A 168 -7.56 -13.13 -1.52
C GLY A 168 -8.18 -11.80 -1.07
N HIS A 169 -9.36 -11.84 -0.46
CA HIS A 169 -10.15 -10.64 -0.15
C HIS A 169 -9.83 -10.07 1.24
N ALA A 170 -9.69 -8.75 1.33
CA ALA A 170 -9.44 -8.05 2.60
C ALA A 170 -10.05 -6.65 2.62
N ASP A 171 -10.79 -6.33 3.68
CA ASP A 171 -11.21 -4.96 3.97
C ASP A 171 -9.98 -4.13 4.35
N ILE A 172 -9.69 -3.10 3.55
CA ILE A 172 -8.58 -2.16 3.78
C ILE A 172 -9.15 -0.82 4.30
N ALA A 173 -8.56 -0.26 5.34
CA ALA A 173 -8.93 1.06 5.87
C ALA A 173 -7.72 1.81 6.44
N VAL A 174 -7.73 3.14 6.37
CA VAL A 174 -6.83 4.01 7.15
C VAL A 174 -7.46 4.22 8.53
N VAL A 175 -6.72 3.89 9.59
CA VAL A 175 -7.22 3.98 10.97
C VAL A 175 -6.15 4.64 11.84
N GLU A 176 -6.41 5.89 12.24
CA GLU A 176 -5.47 6.69 13.02
C GLU A 176 -4.08 6.73 12.33
N ASN A 177 -3.06 6.12 12.95
CA ASN A 177 -1.68 6.10 12.47
C ASN A 177 -1.26 4.75 11.87
N VAL A 178 -2.22 3.96 11.35
CA VAL A 178 -1.96 2.70 10.64
C VAL A 178 -2.86 2.52 9.43
N VAL A 179 -2.41 1.72 8.45
CA VAL A 179 -3.32 1.02 7.53
C VAL A 179 -3.69 -0.31 8.17
N ALA A 180 -4.98 -0.64 8.19
CA ALA A 180 -5.49 -1.92 8.67
C ALA A 180 -6.03 -2.75 7.51
N LEU A 181 -5.58 -4.01 7.40
CA LEU A 181 -6.19 -5.04 6.58
C LEU A 181 -6.97 -6.00 7.50
N ARG A 182 -8.21 -6.32 7.16
CA ARG A 182 -9.05 -7.29 7.86
C ARG A 182 -9.57 -8.35 6.91
N PHE A 183 -9.47 -9.62 7.30
CA PHE A 183 -10.00 -10.72 6.50
C PHE A 183 -10.44 -11.90 7.38
N PRO A 184 -11.51 -12.63 6.99
CA PRO A 184 -11.89 -13.89 7.64
C PRO A 184 -10.79 -14.94 7.47
N ILE A 185 -10.60 -15.77 8.51
CA ILE A 185 -9.63 -16.87 8.51
C ILE A 185 -10.34 -18.16 8.10
N TYR A 186 -9.79 -18.85 7.10
CA TYR A 186 -10.28 -20.16 6.63
C TYR A 186 -9.38 -21.32 7.05
N GLU A 187 -9.98 -22.49 7.22
CA GLU A 187 -9.31 -23.79 7.32
C GLU A 187 -9.41 -24.55 6.00
N GLY A 188 -8.29 -25.12 5.54
CA GLY A 188 -8.18 -25.78 4.23
C GLY A 188 -7.59 -24.87 3.15
N THR A 189 -7.80 -25.23 1.88
CA THR A 189 -7.28 -24.53 0.70
C THR A 189 -8.23 -24.67 -0.48
N GLY A 190 -8.31 -23.66 -1.35
CA GLY A 190 -9.18 -23.68 -2.54
C GLY A 190 -10.67 -23.63 -2.19
N ALA A 191 -11.53 -24.10 -3.11
CA ALA A 191 -12.98 -23.99 -3.00
C ALA A 191 -13.59 -24.74 -1.79
N GLU A 192 -12.91 -25.75 -1.25
CA GLU A 192 -13.36 -26.56 -0.11
C GLU A 192 -13.00 -25.94 1.25
N ALA A 193 -12.33 -24.79 1.28
CA ALA A 193 -11.91 -24.14 2.51
C ALA A 193 -13.12 -23.59 3.30
N LYS A 194 -13.10 -23.77 4.62
CA LYS A 194 -14.22 -23.45 5.51
C LYS A 194 -13.89 -22.26 6.41
N PRO A 195 -14.80 -21.29 6.59
CA PRO A 195 -14.55 -20.17 7.49
C PRO A 195 -14.49 -20.67 8.94
N THR A 196 -13.46 -20.25 9.67
CA THR A 196 -13.29 -20.59 11.10
C THR A 196 -14.18 -19.78 12.04
N GLY A 197 -14.89 -18.79 11.51
CA GLY A 197 -15.61 -17.77 12.28
C GLY A 197 -14.73 -16.65 12.84
N LYS A 198 -13.39 -16.78 12.78
CA LYS A 198 -12.45 -15.76 13.23
C LYS A 198 -12.08 -14.77 12.13
N THR A 199 -11.70 -13.57 12.53
CA THR A 199 -11.13 -12.51 11.68
C THR A 199 -9.67 -12.27 12.06
N ARG A 200 -8.78 -12.15 11.06
CA ARG A 200 -7.44 -11.60 11.26
C ARG A 200 -7.45 -10.11 10.92
N GLN A 201 -6.89 -9.28 11.80
CA GLN A 201 -6.51 -7.92 11.50
C GLN A 201 -4.99 -7.79 11.48
N VAL A 202 -4.45 -7.25 10.39
CA VAL A 202 -3.04 -6.86 10.27
C VAL A 202 -2.97 -5.33 10.24
N GLN A 203 -2.15 -4.73 11.10
CA GLN A 203 -1.90 -3.29 11.16
C GLN A 203 -0.51 -3.01 10.60
N TYR A 204 -0.40 -1.98 9.76
CA TYR A 204 0.84 -1.58 9.10
C TYR A 204 1.19 -0.13 9.43
N LYS A 205 2.45 0.12 9.74
CA LYS A 205 3.03 1.47 9.82
C LYS A 205 3.86 1.78 8.58
N LEU A 206 3.89 3.06 8.21
CA LEU A 206 4.78 3.55 7.17
C LEU A 206 6.24 3.50 7.63
N LYS A 207 7.13 3.03 6.76
CA LYS A 207 8.59 3.05 6.95
C LYS A 207 9.29 3.45 5.66
N PRO A 208 10.46 4.11 5.71
CA PRO A 208 11.27 4.36 4.53
C PRO A 208 11.63 3.06 3.79
N GLY A 209 11.60 3.09 2.47
CA GLY A 209 12.16 2.09 1.57
C GLY A 209 13.30 2.68 0.73
N GLU A 210 13.88 1.87 -0.17
CA GLU A 210 14.99 2.32 -1.03
C GLU A 210 14.60 3.41 -2.05
N ALA A 211 13.36 3.40 -2.53
CA ALA A 211 12.87 4.28 -3.60
C ALA A 211 11.51 4.94 -3.29
N GLY A 212 11.16 5.06 -2.01
CA GLY A 212 9.85 5.55 -1.56
C GLY A 212 9.52 5.03 -0.16
N TRP A 213 8.27 4.64 0.06
CA TRP A 213 7.81 4.15 1.36
C TRP A 213 7.36 2.69 1.27
N LYS A 214 7.40 1.98 2.41
CA LYS A 214 6.94 0.60 2.56
C LYS A 214 6.00 0.53 3.76
N LEU A 215 4.83 -0.08 3.60
CA LEU A 215 3.96 -0.46 4.72
C LEU A 215 4.55 -1.72 5.36
N LYS A 216 4.89 -1.63 6.66
CA LYS A 216 5.48 -2.73 7.44
C LYS A 216 4.54 -3.13 8.55
N VAL A 217 4.37 -4.45 8.72
CA VAL A 217 3.56 -5.04 9.79
C VAL A 217 4.04 -4.51 11.14
N ASP A 218 3.10 -3.93 11.88
CA ASP A 218 3.29 -3.42 13.23
C ASP A 218 2.62 -4.34 14.26
N LYS A 219 1.43 -4.85 13.93
CA LYS A 219 0.63 -5.72 14.80
C LYS A 219 -0.23 -6.70 14.00
N VAL A 220 -0.42 -7.90 14.53
CA VAL A 220 -1.41 -8.87 14.06
C VAL A 220 -2.31 -9.25 15.22
N VAL A 221 -3.61 -9.32 15.00
CA VAL A 221 -4.62 -9.74 16.00
C VAL A 221 -5.59 -10.71 15.32
N GLU A 222 -6.02 -11.74 16.03
CA GLU A 222 -7.12 -12.62 15.63
C GLU A 222 -8.21 -12.56 16.70
N TYR A 223 -9.48 -12.52 16.28
CA TYR A 223 -10.66 -12.45 17.15
C TYR A 223 -11.87 -13.15 16.53
#